data_AF-A0A1Q3CTX4-F1
#
_entry.id   AF-A0A1Q3CTX4-F1
#
_cell.length_a   1.000
_cell.length_b   1.000
_cell.length_c   1.000
_cell.angle_alpha   90.00
_cell.angle_beta   90.00
_cell.angle_gamma   90.00
#
_symmetry.space_group_name_H-M   'P 1'
#
loop_
_entity.id
_entity.type
_entity.pdbx_description
1 polymer ?
#
loop_
_entity_poly.entity_id
_entity_poly.type
_entity_poly.pdbx_seq_one_letter_code
_entity_poly.pdbx_strand_id
1 'polypeptide(L)'
;PFFDGNNYSFWKTRMTIFLQSLDYQLWHLFDMFTRFTTIINSLKNLGKSYSNQELVRKILRCLPKSWTPKVTVIEEAKDLSTLPLEQLLGSLMTHETTMKNHE
;
A
#
# COMPACT_ATOMS: atom_id res chain seq x y z
N PRO A 1 -22.72 -18.30 9.10
CA PRO A 1 -22.99 -17.07 9.90
C PRO A 1 -23.51 -15.96 8.98
N PHE A 2 -24.20 -14.97 9.52
CA PHE A 2 -24.53 -13.71 8.82
C PHE A 2 -23.43 -12.67 9.08
N PHE A 3 -23.31 -11.64 8.24
CA PHE A 3 -22.36 -10.55 8.45
C PHE A 3 -22.97 -9.53 9.42
N ASP A 4 -22.97 -9.90 10.70
CA ASP A 4 -23.62 -9.17 11.81
C ASP A 4 -22.59 -8.60 12.82
N GLY A 5 -21.30 -8.63 12.47
CA GLY A 5 -20.21 -8.22 13.35
C GLY A 5 -19.73 -9.30 14.33
N ASN A 6 -20.45 -10.43 14.47
CA ASN A 6 -19.96 -11.57 15.23
C ASN A 6 -18.97 -12.41 14.39
N ASN A 7 -18.19 -13.27 15.04
CA ASN A 7 -17.23 -14.16 14.37
C ASN A 7 -16.23 -13.41 13.46
N TYR A 8 -15.69 -12.28 13.93
CA TYR A 8 -14.76 -11.43 13.16
C TYR A 8 -13.64 -12.23 12.49
N SER A 9 -13.01 -13.18 13.19
CA SER A 9 -11.93 -14.01 12.62
C SER A 9 -12.37 -14.79 11.37
N PHE A 10 -13.57 -15.38 11.40
CA PHE A 10 -14.15 -16.10 10.27
C PHE A 10 -14.40 -15.18 9.08
N TRP A 11 -15.07 -14.04 9.33
CA TRP A 11 -15.40 -13.10 8.26
C TRP A 11 -14.18 -12.38 7.71
N LYS A 12 -13.21 -12.05 8.56
CA LYS A 12 -11.91 -11.51 8.15
C LYS A 12 -11.23 -12.47 7.18
N THR A 13 -11.11 -13.75 7.56
CA THR A 13 -10.48 -14.77 6.71
C THR A 13 -11.17 -14.88 5.36
N ARG A 14 -12.51 -14.96 5.34
CA ARG A 14 -13.28 -15.06 4.09
C ARG A 14 -13.17 -13.81 3.22
N MET A 15 -13.25 -12.62 3.82
CA MET A 15 -13.14 -11.35 3.09
C MET A 15 -11.74 -11.18 2.49
N THR A 16 -10.69 -11.52 3.25
CA THR A 16 -9.31 -11.52 2.76
C THR A 16 -9.13 -12.46 1.56
N ILE A 17 -9.62 -13.71 1.65
CA ILE A 17 -9.52 -14.67 0.54
C ILE A 17 -10.27 -14.16 -0.69
N PHE A 18 -11.48 -13.63 -0.52
CA PHE A 18 -12.27 -13.08 -1.61
C PHE A 18 -11.55 -11.92 -2.31
N LEU A 19 -11.06 -10.93 -1.56
CA LEU A 19 -10.35 -9.78 -2.12
C LEU A 19 -9.04 -10.19 -2.81
N GLN A 20 -8.29 -11.13 -2.23
CA GLN A 20 -7.10 -11.71 -2.86
C GLN A 20 -7.41 -12.41 -4.18
N SER A 21 -8.56 -13.08 -4.27
CA SER A 21 -8.97 -13.79 -5.49
C SER A 21 -9.41 -12.85 -6.62
N LEU A 22 -9.94 -11.67 -6.29
CA LEU A 22 -10.30 -10.65 -7.27
C LEU A 22 -9.06 -9.99 -7.87
N ASP A 23 -8.14 -9.56 -7.00
CA ASP A 23 -6.92 -8.89 -7.43
C ASP A 23 -5.79 -9.13 -6.41
N TYR A 24 -4.98 -10.14 -6.69
CA TYR A 24 -3.84 -10.48 -5.82
C TYR A 24 -2.79 -9.36 -5.74
N GLN A 25 -2.51 -8.67 -6.85
CA GLN A 25 -1.46 -7.63 -6.90
C GLN A 25 -1.89 -6.37 -6.14
N LEU A 26 -3.13 -5.93 -6.36
CA LEU A 26 -3.72 -4.82 -5.64
C LEU A 26 -3.86 -5.14 -4.16
N TRP A 27 -4.28 -6.36 -3.81
CA TRP A 27 -4.30 -6.82 -2.42
C TRP A 27 -2.91 -6.80 -1.80
N HIS A 28 -1.90 -7.29 -2.51
CA HIS A 28 -0.51 -7.32 -2.02
C HIS A 28 0.03 -5.91 -1.79
N LEU A 29 -0.26 -4.95 -2.68
CA LEU A 29 0.11 -3.54 -2.50
C LEU A 29 -0.52 -2.94 -1.23
N PHE A 30 -1.82 -3.19 -1.01
CA PHE A 30 -2.55 -2.72 0.16
C PHE A 30 -2.02 -3.35 1.47
N ASP A 31 -1.78 -4.66 1.47
CA ASP A 31 -1.23 -5.38 2.63
C ASP A 31 0.18 -4.88 2.98
N MET A 32 1.06 -4.72 1.97
CA MET A 32 2.40 -4.19 2.15
C MET A 32 2.36 -2.80 2.81
N PHE A 33 1.49 -1.91 2.33
CA PHE A 33 1.35 -0.57 2.89
C PHE A 33 0.81 -0.56 4.33
N THR A 34 -0.17 -1.43 4.63
CA THR A 34 -0.72 -1.59 5.98
C THR A 34 0.35 -2.07 6.97
N ARG A 35 1.14 -3.08 6.57
CA ARG A 35 2.25 -3.61 7.37
C ARG A 35 3.34 -2.56 7.56
N PHE A 36 3.68 -1.81 6.52
CA PHE A 36 4.63 -0.71 6.59
C PHE A 36 4.19 0.34 7.63
N THR A 37 2.93 0.79 7.56
CA THR A 37 2.38 1.78 8.49
C THR A 37 2.40 1.28 9.93
N THR A 38 2.08 0.00 10.15
CA THR A 38 2.16 -0.62 11.48
C THR A 38 3.59 -0.61 12.03
N ILE A 39 4.58 -0.98 11.21
CA ILE A 39 5.99 -0.96 11.59
C ILE A 39 6.45 0.46 11.92
N ILE A 40 6.11 1.45 11.09
CA ILE A 40 6.49 2.86 11.32
C ILE A 40 5.86 3.40 12.61
N ASN A 41 4.60 3.07 12.88
CA ASN A 41 3.94 3.46 14.13
C ASN A 41 4.61 2.81 15.35
N SER A 42 4.97 1.53 15.27
CA SER A 42 5.73 0.85 16.34
C SER A 42 7.10 1.49 16.54
N LEU A 43 7.83 1.82 15.47
CA LEU A 43 9.13 2.49 15.57
C LEU A 43 9.02 3.88 16.17
N LYS A 44 7.98 4.64 15.81
CA LYS A 44 7.68 5.95 16.38
C LYS A 44 7.43 5.86 17.89
N ASN A 45 6.69 4.86 18.34
CA ASN A 45 6.45 4.59 19.77
C ASN A 45 7.73 4.20 20.53
N LEU A 46 8.72 3.62 19.83
CA LEU A 46 10.05 3.31 20.37
C LEU A 46 11.02 4.51 20.29
N GLY A 47 10.55 5.69 19.90
CA GLY A 47 11.36 6.91 19.82
C GLY A 47 12.11 7.10 18.49
N LYS A 48 11.90 6.23 17.50
CA LYS A 48 12.49 6.36 16.16
C LYS A 48 11.48 6.93 15.16
N SER A 49 11.66 8.18 14.79
CA SER A 49 10.88 8.83 13.72
C SER A 49 11.62 8.78 12.38
N TYR A 50 10.85 8.92 11.29
CA TYR A 50 11.35 9.07 9.93
C TYR A 50 10.68 10.28 9.31
N SER A 51 11.40 11.01 8.48
CA SER A 51 10.82 12.06 7.64
C SER A 51 9.87 11.46 6.60
N ASN A 52 8.90 12.24 6.13
CA ASN A 52 7.98 11.82 5.08
C ASN A 52 8.73 11.34 3.81
N GLN A 53 9.79 12.05 3.46
CA GLN A 53 10.65 11.74 2.32
C GLN A 53 11.27 10.33 2.44
N GLU A 54 11.76 9.97 3.62
CA GLU A 54 12.31 8.63 3.88
C GLU A 54 11.24 7.55 3.80
N LEU A 55 10.04 7.83 4.32
CA LEU A 55 8.92 6.90 4.28
C LEU A 55 8.51 6.61 2.83
N VAL A 56 8.30 7.66 2.03
CA VAL A 56 7.94 7.55 0.62
C VAL A 56 9.00 6.77 -0.15
N ARG A 57 10.29 7.10 -0.01
CA ARG A 57 11.37 6.36 -0.71
C ARG A 57 11.46 4.90 -0.30
N LYS A 58 11.23 4.58 0.98
CA LYS A 58 11.21 3.18 1.45
C LYS A 58 10.09 2.39 0.79
N ILE A 59 8.89 2.97 0.67
CA ILE A 59 7.75 2.33 -0.01
C ILE A 59 8.08 2.12 -1.49
N LEU A 60 8.55 3.15 -2.19
CA LEU A 60 8.88 3.07 -3.62
C LEU A 60 9.96 2.01 -3.90
N ARG A 61 10.96 1.88 -3.03
CA ARG A 61 12.02 0.86 -3.14
C ARG A 61 11.53 -0.58 -2.94
N CYS A 62 10.38 -0.77 -2.28
CA CYS A 62 9.77 -2.09 -2.10
C CYS A 62 8.92 -2.54 -3.29
N LEU A 63 8.69 -1.66 -4.29
CA LEU A 63 7.90 -2.01 -5.47
C LEU A 63 8.68 -2.90 -6.44
N PRO A 64 8.01 -3.79 -7.19
CA PRO A 64 8.64 -4.59 -8.24
C PRO A 64 9.33 -3.72 -9.31
N LYS A 65 10.35 -4.27 -9.98
CA LYS A 65 11.10 -3.55 -11.03
C LYS A 65 10.22 -3.08 -12.20
N SER A 66 9.07 -3.72 -12.46
CA SER A 66 8.11 -3.25 -13.47
C SER A 66 7.57 -1.85 -13.16
N TRP A 67 7.63 -1.40 -11.90
CA TRP A 67 7.17 -0.08 -11.48
C TRP A 67 8.21 1.02 -11.66
N THR A 68 9.43 0.71 -12.11
CA THR A 68 10.52 1.69 -12.26
C THR A 68 10.10 2.95 -13.03
N PRO A 69 9.41 2.89 -14.18
CA PRO A 69 8.96 4.10 -14.88
C PRO A 69 8.04 4.97 -14.02
N LYS A 70 7.13 4.35 -13.25
CA LYS A 70 6.20 5.05 -12.37
C LYS A 70 6.92 5.69 -11.17
N VAL A 71 7.90 4.97 -10.60
CA VAL A 71 8.75 5.48 -9.51
C VAL A 71 9.50 6.73 -9.96
N THR A 72 10.17 6.69 -11.12
CA THR A 72 10.89 7.84 -11.68
C THR A 72 9.98 9.06 -11.85
N VAL A 73 8.78 8.86 -12.43
CA VAL A 73 7.81 9.96 -12.59
C VAL A 73 7.37 10.55 -11.25
N ILE A 74 7.20 9.72 -10.21
CA ILE A 74 6.84 10.21 -8.87
C ILE A 74 7.99 11.02 -8.26
N GLU A 75 9.23 10.52 -8.39
CA GLU A 75 10.42 11.19 -7.84
C GLU A 75 10.74 12.52 -8.54
N GLU A 76 10.43 12.63 -9.84
CA GLU A 76 10.64 13.87 -10.61
C GLU A 76 9.49 14.87 -10.45
N ALA A 77 8.24 14.41 -10.45
CA ALA A 77 7.07 15.29 -10.53
C ALA A 77 6.53 15.73 -9.17
N LYS A 78 6.88 15.05 -8.07
CA LYS A 78 6.32 15.31 -6.74
C LYS A 78 7.40 15.61 -5.72
N ASP A 79 7.08 16.54 -4.82
CA ASP A 79 7.88 16.73 -3.61
C ASP A 79 7.58 15.62 -2.59
N LEU A 80 8.53 14.70 -2.45
CA LEU A 80 8.43 13.56 -1.55
C LEU A 80 8.39 13.97 -0.06
N SER A 81 8.81 15.19 0.29
CA SER A 81 8.76 15.65 1.68
C SER A 81 7.35 16.07 2.12
N THR A 82 6.46 16.38 1.16
CA THR A 82 5.10 16.84 1.40
C THR A 82 4.02 15.85 0.92
N LEU A 83 4.39 14.87 0.08
CA LEU A 83 3.48 13.85 -0.45
C LEU A 83 2.86 12.96 0.65
N PRO A 84 1.55 13.03 0.90
CA PRO A 84 0.88 12.13 1.85
C PRO A 84 0.96 10.67 1.41
N LEU A 85 1.18 9.76 2.36
CA LEU A 85 1.33 8.35 2.06
C LEU A 85 0.04 7.73 1.50
N GLU A 86 -1.12 8.22 1.92
CA GLU A 86 -2.43 7.81 1.41
C GLU A 86 -2.60 8.20 -0.06
N GLN A 87 -2.12 9.39 -0.44
CA GLN A 87 -2.12 9.83 -1.83
C GLN A 87 -1.15 9.00 -2.68
N LEU A 88 0.00 8.63 -2.12
CA LEU A 88 0.92 7.71 -2.77
C LEU A 88 0.25 6.35 -3.01
N LEU A 89 -0.35 5.75 -1.98
CA LEU A 89 -1.07 4.47 -2.09
C LEU A 89 -2.17 4.54 -3.14
N GLY A 90 -3.00 5.59 -3.12
CA GLY A 90 -4.04 5.81 -4.12
C GLY A 90 -3.47 5.86 -5.55
N SER A 91 -2.38 6.59 -5.75
CA SER A 91 -1.72 6.66 -7.07
C SER A 91 -1.16 5.32 -7.53
N LEU A 92 -0.69 4.47 -6.61
CA LEU A 92 -0.18 3.14 -6.94
C LEU A 92 -1.34 2.19 -7.26
N MET A 93 -2.41 2.16 -6.45
CA MET A 93 -3.60 1.34 -6.71
C MET A 93 -4.24 1.69 -8.06
N THR A 94 -4.42 2.98 -8.37
CA THR A 94 -4.98 3.41 -9.66
C THR A 94 -4.11 2.96 -10.84
N HIS A 95 -2.78 2.99 -10.69
CA HIS A 95 -1.89 2.52 -11.74
C HIS A 95 -2.06 1.02 -12.00
N GLU A 96 -2.10 0.21 -10.94
CA GLU A 96 -2.32 -1.24 -11.05
C GLU A 96 -3.65 -1.56 -11.73
N THR A 97 -4.75 -0.93 -11.29
CA THR A 97 -6.08 -1.13 -11.90
C THR A 97 -6.11 -0.70 -13.37
N THR A 98 -5.44 0.41 -13.72
CA THR A 98 -5.42 0.92 -15.10
C THR A 98 -4.59 0.03 -16.02
N MET A 99 -3.48 -0.55 -15.53
CA MET A 99 -2.70 -1.48 -16.37
C MET A 99 -3.51 -2.73 -16.72
N LYS A 100 -4.25 -3.29 -15.75
CA LYS A 100 -5.10 -4.48 -16.01
C LYS A 100 -6.27 -4.24 -16.96
N ASN A 101 -6.80 -3.02 -17.00
CA ASN A 101 -7.89 -2.68 -17.92
C ASN A 101 -7.39 -2.48 -19.37
N HIS A 102 -6.08 -2.39 -19.58
CA HIS A 102 -5.46 -2.24 -20.90
C HIS A 102 -4.76 -3.52 -21.39
N GLU A 103 -4.90 -4.63 -20.66
CA GLU A 103 -4.58 -6.00 -21.08
C GLU A 103 -5.84 -6.71 -21.58
#